data_AF-A0A1L9WJZ5-F1
#
_entry.id   AF-A0A1L9WJZ5-F1
#
_cell.length_a   1.000
_cell.length_b   1.000
_cell.length_c   1.000
_cell.angle_alpha   90.00
_cell.angle_beta   90.00
_cell.angle_gamma   90.00
#
_symmetry.space_group_name_H-M   'P 1'
#
loop_
_entity.id
_entity.type
_entity.pdbx_description
1 polymer ?
#
loop_
_entity_poly.entity_id
_entity_poly.type
_entity_poly.pdbx_seq_one_letter_code
_entity_poly.pdbx_strand_id
1 'polypeptide(L)'
;MLLDENPATLIHHTIGNFNIQPDKQAVTRINDSLATLQQSRELRMREAESALRKLSRHLSALNNQQEEAVAAHDAGQHAAEMVELDTKKFRIAKSATELEIESERLEGELEMLRERLADLEAQGVEGDEPTRREREMDDATLLRLKIYRSLGVDIEADETGNFNKAVIRNSRKGDVHVVNIDPKFSRFFYSNYFWSTLQG
;
A
#
# COMPACT_ATOMS: atom_id res chain seq x y z
N MET A 1 -55.95 -94.87 -72.98
CA MET A 1 -56.32 -93.47 -73.23
C MET A 1 -55.70 -92.69 -72.08
N LEU A 2 -54.64 -91.93 -72.32
CA LEU A 2 -53.68 -91.52 -71.27
C LEU A 2 -54.05 -90.21 -70.55
N LEU A 3 -55.28 -89.72 -70.69
CA LEU A 3 -55.78 -88.51 -70.02
C LEU A 3 -57.28 -88.71 -69.72
N ASP A 4 -57.62 -88.86 -68.45
CA ASP A 4 -59.00 -89.07 -67.96
C ASP A 4 -59.84 -87.76 -67.90
N GLU A 5 -59.21 -86.60 -68.12
CA GLU A 5 -59.88 -85.30 -68.13
C GLU A 5 -59.84 -84.65 -69.52
N ASN A 6 -60.95 -84.02 -69.90
CA ASN A 6 -61.01 -83.26 -71.14
C ASN A 6 -60.03 -82.07 -71.06
N PRO A 7 -59.07 -81.94 -72.00
CA PRO A 7 -58.03 -80.90 -71.95
C PRO A 7 -58.61 -79.48 -71.96
N ALA A 8 -59.81 -79.28 -72.50
CA ALA A 8 -60.49 -78.00 -72.45
C ALA A 8 -60.83 -77.56 -71.01
N THR A 9 -61.18 -78.50 -70.13
CA THR A 9 -61.51 -78.22 -68.72
C THR A 9 -60.27 -77.76 -67.95
N LEU A 10 -59.11 -78.38 -68.19
CA LEU A 10 -57.84 -77.98 -67.58
C LEU A 10 -57.40 -76.58 -68.06
N ILE A 11 -57.60 -76.27 -69.34
CA ILE A 11 -57.33 -74.93 -69.89
C ILE A 11 -58.26 -73.89 -69.24
N HIS A 12 -59.56 -74.17 -69.10
CA HIS A 12 -60.46 -73.25 -68.42
C HIS A 12 -60.12 -73.06 -66.94
N HIS A 13 -59.74 -74.12 -66.22
CA HIS A 13 -59.33 -74.04 -64.82
C HIS A 13 -58.02 -73.24 -64.64
N THR A 14 -57.06 -73.43 -65.53
CA THR A 14 -55.80 -72.65 -65.52
C THR A 14 -56.03 -71.17 -65.84
N ILE A 15 -56.91 -70.84 -66.80
CA ILE A 15 -57.29 -69.45 -67.09
C ILE A 15 -58.04 -68.82 -65.91
N GLY A 16 -59.00 -69.55 -65.31
CA GLY A 16 -59.79 -69.05 -64.18
C GLY A 16 -58.97 -68.82 -62.91
N ASN A 17 -57.92 -69.61 -62.69
CA ASN A 17 -57.02 -69.47 -61.54
C ASN A 17 -55.85 -68.51 -61.79
N PHE A 18 -55.65 -68.04 -63.04
CA PHE A 18 -54.60 -67.08 -63.37
C PHE A 18 -55.03 -65.66 -62.98
N ASN A 19 -54.86 -65.34 -61.71
CA ASN A 19 -55.25 -64.05 -61.14
C ASN A 19 -54.19 -62.97 -61.40
N ILE A 20 -54.41 -62.18 -62.45
CA ILE A 20 -53.51 -61.07 -62.85
C ILE A 20 -53.64 -59.84 -61.94
N GLN A 21 -54.80 -59.64 -61.31
CA GLN A 21 -55.08 -58.42 -60.54
C GLN A 21 -54.21 -58.27 -59.28
N PRO A 22 -54.01 -59.30 -58.44
CA PRO A 22 -53.11 -59.21 -57.28
C PRO A 22 -51.67 -58.85 -57.67
N ASP A 23 -51.17 -59.40 -58.77
CA ASP A 23 -49.81 -59.13 -59.25
C ASP A 23 -49.68 -57.69 -59.77
N LYS A 24 -50.67 -57.20 -60.52
CA LYS A 24 -50.73 -55.80 -60.93
C LYS A 24 -50.76 -54.84 -59.73
N GLN A 25 -51.52 -55.19 -58.70
CA GLN A 25 -51.55 -54.42 -57.45
C GLN A 25 -50.22 -54.50 -56.69
N ALA A 26 -49.55 -55.65 -56.67
CA ALA A 26 -48.22 -55.80 -56.08
C ALA A 26 -47.18 -54.91 -56.80
N VAL A 27 -47.17 -54.91 -58.14
CA VAL A 27 -46.29 -54.03 -58.94
C VAL A 27 -46.57 -52.56 -58.66
N THR A 28 -47.84 -52.18 -58.55
CA THR A 28 -48.23 -50.79 -58.22
C THR A 28 -47.68 -50.39 -56.84
N ARG A 29 -47.88 -51.23 -55.81
CA ARG A 29 -47.34 -51.00 -54.45
C ARG A 29 -45.82 -50.91 -54.42
N ILE A 30 -45.13 -51.75 -55.20
CA ILE A 30 -43.67 -51.71 -55.31
C ILE A 30 -43.24 -50.36 -55.91
N ASN A 31 -43.92 -49.89 -56.96
CA ASN A 31 -43.59 -48.62 -57.58
C ASN A 31 -43.80 -47.44 -56.63
N ASP A 32 -44.90 -47.44 -55.86
CA ASP A 32 -45.16 -46.41 -54.85
C ASP A 32 -44.10 -46.43 -53.73
N SER A 33 -43.67 -47.62 -53.32
CA SER A 33 -42.60 -47.80 -52.34
C SER A 33 -41.25 -47.29 -52.86
N LEU A 34 -40.94 -47.56 -54.13
CA LEU A 34 -39.73 -47.07 -54.80
C LEU A 34 -39.75 -45.55 -54.94
N ALA A 35 -40.88 -44.96 -55.34
CA ALA A 35 -41.02 -43.51 -55.44
C ALA A 35 -40.82 -42.83 -54.07
N THR A 36 -41.45 -43.37 -53.02
CA THR A 36 -41.29 -42.86 -51.64
C THR A 36 -39.84 -42.99 -51.17
N LEU A 37 -39.20 -44.12 -51.45
CA LEU A 37 -37.81 -44.36 -51.09
C LEU A 37 -36.87 -43.40 -51.83
N GLN A 38 -37.10 -43.17 -53.12
CA GLN A 38 -36.33 -42.21 -53.91
C GLN A 38 -36.46 -40.79 -53.34
N GLN A 39 -37.69 -40.34 -53.03
CA GLN A 39 -37.91 -39.03 -52.43
C GLN A 39 -37.18 -38.89 -51.08
N SER A 40 -37.20 -39.94 -50.24
CA SER A 40 -36.48 -39.95 -48.97
C SER A 40 -34.96 -39.86 -49.15
N ARG A 41 -34.42 -40.53 -50.17
CA ARG A 41 -32.98 -40.49 -50.51
C ARG A 41 -32.57 -39.11 -51.01
N GLU A 42 -33.36 -38.52 -51.89
CA GLU A 42 -33.12 -37.16 -52.41
C GLU A 42 -33.17 -36.11 -51.29
N LEU A 43 -34.05 -36.27 -50.31
CA LEU A 43 -34.07 -35.39 -49.13
C LEU A 43 -32.79 -35.54 -48.30
N ARG A 44 -32.40 -36.78 -47.97
CA ARG A 44 -31.17 -37.05 -47.18
C ARG A 44 -29.90 -36.58 -47.91
N MET A 45 -29.83 -36.77 -49.22
CA MET A 45 -28.72 -36.28 -50.03
C MET A 45 -28.61 -34.75 -49.96
N ARG A 46 -29.73 -34.04 -50.13
CA ARG A 46 -29.75 -32.57 -50.02
C ARG A 46 -29.35 -32.08 -48.63
N GLU A 47 -29.82 -32.75 -47.57
CA GLU A 47 -29.43 -32.43 -46.20
C GLU A 47 -27.92 -32.62 -45.99
N ALA A 48 -27.37 -33.77 -46.39
CA ALA A 48 -25.95 -34.07 -46.28
C ALA A 48 -25.09 -33.08 -47.09
N GLU A 49 -25.47 -32.76 -48.32
CA GLU A 49 -24.79 -31.75 -49.14
C GLU A 49 -24.82 -30.37 -48.48
N SER A 50 -25.96 -29.98 -47.90
CA SER A 50 -26.10 -28.70 -47.21
C SER A 50 -25.19 -28.63 -45.96
N ALA A 51 -25.09 -29.73 -45.22
CA ALA A 51 -24.22 -29.85 -44.05
C ALA A 51 -22.74 -29.80 -44.47
N LEU A 52 -22.36 -30.52 -45.52
CA LEU A 52 -21.01 -30.54 -46.05
C LEU A 52 -20.58 -29.15 -46.55
N ARG A 53 -21.47 -28.43 -47.26
CA ARG A 53 -21.23 -27.04 -47.68
C ARG A 53 -21.08 -26.06 -46.50
N LYS A 54 -21.79 -26.29 -45.39
CA LYS A 54 -21.63 -25.46 -44.18
C LYS A 54 -20.29 -25.76 -43.51
N LEU A 55 -19.95 -27.04 -43.34
CA LEU A 55 -18.71 -27.46 -42.70
C LEU A 55 -17.49 -27.02 -43.52
N SER A 56 -17.55 -27.15 -44.85
CA SER A 56 -16.48 -26.69 -45.75
C SER A 56 -16.25 -25.18 -45.61
N ARG A 57 -17.31 -24.36 -45.57
CA ARG A 57 -17.19 -22.92 -45.33
C ARG A 57 -16.59 -22.61 -43.97
N HIS A 58 -16.98 -23.35 -42.93
CA HIS A 58 -16.46 -23.16 -41.58
C HIS A 58 -14.97 -23.51 -41.50
N LEU A 59 -14.56 -24.62 -42.13
CA LEU A 59 -13.16 -25.03 -42.22
C LEU A 59 -12.33 -23.96 -42.93
N SER A 60 -12.79 -23.45 -44.08
CA SER A 60 -12.07 -22.38 -44.79
C SER A 60 -11.94 -21.10 -43.93
N ALA A 61 -12.97 -20.72 -43.18
CA ALA A 61 -12.91 -19.57 -42.30
C ALA A 61 -11.90 -19.78 -41.15
N LEU A 62 -11.93 -20.94 -40.50
CA LEU A 62 -10.99 -21.31 -39.44
C LEU A 62 -9.54 -21.38 -39.94
N ASN A 63 -9.33 -21.94 -41.13
CA ASN A 63 -8.00 -22.04 -41.70
C ASN A 63 -7.44 -20.65 -42.03
N ASN A 64 -8.26 -19.76 -42.61
CA ASN A 64 -7.86 -18.38 -42.85
C ASN A 64 -7.55 -17.63 -41.54
N GLN A 65 -8.37 -17.82 -40.51
CA GLN A 65 -8.13 -17.23 -39.19
C GLN A 65 -6.83 -17.76 -38.57
N GLN A 66 -6.54 -19.05 -38.72
CA GLN A 66 -5.29 -19.64 -38.25
C GLN A 66 -4.09 -19.07 -39.01
N GLU A 67 -4.16 -18.99 -40.33
CA GLU A 67 -3.10 -18.41 -41.16
C GLU A 67 -2.86 -16.94 -40.80
N GLU A 68 -3.93 -16.16 -40.59
CA GLU A 68 -3.83 -14.78 -40.13
C GLU A 68 -3.21 -14.68 -38.73
N ALA A 69 -3.62 -15.53 -37.79
CA ALA A 69 -3.05 -15.55 -36.44
C ALA A 69 -1.57 -15.95 -36.45
N VAL A 70 -1.18 -16.92 -37.27
CA VAL A 70 0.22 -17.33 -37.43
C VAL A 70 1.04 -16.24 -38.11
N ALA A 71 0.49 -15.57 -39.13
CA ALA A 71 1.15 -14.46 -39.80
C ALA A 71 1.30 -13.22 -38.91
N ALA A 72 0.30 -12.94 -38.07
CA ALA A 72 0.34 -11.86 -37.08
C ALA A 72 1.29 -12.18 -35.91
N HIS A 73 1.45 -13.46 -35.56
CA HIS A 73 2.35 -13.89 -34.50
C HIS A 73 3.80 -14.01 -35.00
N ASP A 74 4.53 -12.89 -34.97
CA ASP A 74 5.99 -12.92 -35.09
C ASP A 74 6.61 -13.43 -33.78
N ALA A 75 6.93 -14.73 -33.74
CA ALA A 75 7.54 -15.38 -32.58
C ALA A 75 8.88 -14.72 -32.17
N GLY A 76 9.60 -14.10 -33.11
CA GLY A 76 10.83 -13.36 -32.83
C GLY A 76 10.57 -12.06 -32.08
N GLN A 77 9.55 -11.29 -32.51
CA GLN A 77 9.13 -10.06 -31.81
C GLN A 77 8.61 -10.36 -30.41
N HIS A 78 7.78 -11.39 -30.25
CA HIS A 78 7.28 -11.78 -28.93
C HIS A 78 8.40 -12.20 -27.99
N ALA A 79 9.36 -13.00 -28.47
CA ALA A 79 10.52 -13.39 -27.66
C ALA A 79 11.39 -12.17 -27.27
N ALA A 80 11.58 -11.21 -28.18
CA ALA A 80 12.30 -9.97 -27.89
C ALA A 80 11.56 -9.11 -26.84
N GLU A 81 10.24 -8.99 -26.95
CA GLU A 81 9.40 -8.26 -26.00
C GLU A 81 9.43 -8.91 -24.61
N MET A 82 9.38 -10.25 -24.53
CA MET A 82 9.53 -10.97 -23.26
C MET A 82 10.88 -10.66 -22.58
N VAL A 83 11.98 -10.68 -23.33
CA VAL A 83 13.30 -10.35 -22.79
C VAL A 83 13.35 -8.89 -22.34
N GLU A 84 12.80 -7.96 -23.11
CA GLU A 84 12.74 -6.55 -22.73
C GLU A 84 11.95 -6.36 -21.42
N LEU A 85 10.79 -7.00 -21.30
CA LEU A 85 9.97 -6.97 -20.09
C LEU A 85 10.70 -7.57 -18.88
N ASP A 86 11.42 -8.67 -19.05
CA ASP A 86 12.24 -9.24 -17.99
C ASP A 86 13.34 -8.27 -17.53
N THR A 87 14.04 -7.61 -18.46
CA THR A 87 15.03 -6.59 -18.07
C THR A 87 14.41 -5.40 -17.35
N LYS A 88 13.22 -4.95 -17.76
CA LYS A 88 12.47 -3.89 -17.08
C LYS A 88 12.05 -4.33 -15.67
N LYS A 89 11.57 -5.56 -15.51
CA LYS A 89 11.20 -6.15 -14.22
C LYS A 89 12.40 -6.16 -13.27
N PHE A 90 13.57 -6.62 -13.71
CA PHE A 90 14.79 -6.59 -12.90
C PHE A 90 15.22 -5.16 -12.52
N ARG A 91 15.12 -4.21 -13.46
CA ARG A 91 15.45 -2.80 -13.19
C ARG A 91 14.52 -2.18 -12.16
N ILE A 92 13.22 -2.43 -12.29
CA ILE A 92 12.20 -1.92 -11.35
C ILE A 92 12.42 -2.54 -9.96
N ALA A 93 12.63 -3.85 -9.88
CA ALA A 93 12.91 -4.53 -8.61
C ALA A 93 14.15 -3.93 -7.93
N LYS A 94 15.25 -3.71 -8.69
CA LYS A 94 16.45 -3.06 -8.14
C LYS A 94 16.16 -1.65 -7.61
N SER A 95 15.43 -0.83 -8.38
CA SER A 95 15.08 0.52 -7.94
C SER A 95 14.15 0.53 -6.71
N ALA A 96 13.24 -0.45 -6.60
CA ALA A 96 12.39 -0.59 -5.43
C ALA A 96 13.23 -0.92 -4.19
N THR A 97 14.15 -1.87 -4.30
CA THR A 97 15.06 -2.21 -3.19
C THR A 97 15.97 -1.03 -2.80
N GLU A 98 16.48 -0.27 -3.76
CA GLU A 98 17.26 0.95 -3.47
C GLU A 98 16.42 2.00 -2.72
N LEU A 99 15.16 2.19 -3.11
CA LEU A 99 14.24 3.10 -2.43
C LEU A 99 13.83 2.61 -1.05
N GLU A 100 13.65 1.30 -0.86
CA GLU A 100 13.37 0.69 0.45
C GLU A 100 14.53 0.94 1.41
N ILE A 101 15.77 0.69 0.99
CA ILE A 101 16.97 0.95 1.80
C ILE A 101 17.06 2.44 2.19
N GLU A 102 16.78 3.35 1.25
CA GLU A 102 16.82 4.78 1.53
C GLU A 102 15.68 5.21 2.47
N SER A 103 14.49 4.60 2.36
CA SER A 103 13.37 4.83 3.28
C SER A 103 13.74 4.41 4.69
N GLU A 104 14.29 3.20 4.88
CA GLU A 104 14.74 2.72 6.18
C GLU A 104 15.83 3.63 6.78
N ARG A 105 16.75 4.14 5.94
CA ARG A 105 17.78 5.10 6.37
C ARG A 105 17.16 6.41 6.87
N LEU A 106 16.24 6.99 6.11
CA LEU A 106 15.57 8.24 6.46
C LEU A 106 14.65 8.09 7.68
N GLU A 107 13.97 6.95 7.81
CA GLU A 107 13.17 6.62 9.01
C GLU A 107 14.06 6.54 10.26
N GLY A 108 15.24 5.93 10.16
CA GLY A 108 16.22 5.92 11.24
C GLY A 108 16.71 7.32 11.62
N GLU A 109 16.99 8.19 10.64
CA GLU A 109 17.35 9.58 10.90
C GLU A 109 16.22 10.38 11.55
N LEU A 110 14.97 10.16 11.11
CA LEU A 110 13.79 10.79 11.71
C LEU A 110 13.60 10.37 13.16
N GLU A 111 13.79 9.10 13.48
CA GLU A 111 13.64 8.62 14.85
C GLU A 111 14.73 9.21 15.76
N MET A 112 15.98 9.25 15.31
CA MET A 112 17.08 9.91 16.03
C MET A 112 16.80 11.40 16.28
N LEU A 113 16.25 12.11 15.28
CA LEU A 113 15.89 13.52 15.42
C LEU A 113 14.69 13.72 16.36
N ARG A 114 13.72 12.81 16.35
CA ARG A 114 12.59 12.82 17.28
C ARG A 114 13.03 12.60 18.72
N GLU A 115 13.90 11.63 18.96
CA GLU A 115 14.47 11.39 20.29
C GLU A 115 15.22 12.63 20.78
N ARG A 116 16.08 13.21 19.93
CA ARG A 116 16.82 14.43 20.27
C ARG A 116 15.91 15.63 20.54
N LEU A 117 14.82 15.75 19.79
CA LEU A 117 13.81 16.79 20.01
C LEU A 117 13.07 16.54 21.33
N ALA A 118 12.70 15.30 21.64
CA ALA A 118 12.08 14.94 22.91
C ALA A 118 13.01 15.23 24.11
N ASP A 119 14.31 14.95 23.98
CA ASP A 119 15.31 15.31 24.98
C ASP A 119 15.39 16.82 25.20
N LEU A 120 15.40 17.61 24.11
CA LEU A 120 15.42 19.08 24.18
C LEU A 120 14.11 19.65 24.76
N GLU A 121 12.97 19.10 24.40
CA GLU A 121 11.67 19.48 24.97
C GLU A 121 11.59 19.14 26.46
N ALA A 122 12.14 17.99 26.87
CA ALA A 122 12.23 17.60 28.27
C ALA A 122 13.20 18.50 29.07
N GLN A 123 14.30 18.96 28.46
CA GLN A 123 15.22 19.94 29.04
C GLN A 123 14.57 21.33 29.21
N GLY A 124 13.57 21.67 28.38
CA GLY A 124 12.81 22.92 28.49
C GLY A 124 13.65 24.20 28.28
N VAL A 125 13.04 25.36 28.49
CA VAL A 125 13.69 26.68 28.31
C VAL A 125 14.72 26.98 29.40
N GLU A 126 14.63 26.28 30.52
CA GLU A 126 15.53 26.46 31.67
C GLU A 126 16.91 25.82 31.46
N GLY A 127 17.04 24.97 30.43
CA GLY A 127 18.29 24.25 30.13
C GLY A 127 18.46 23.04 31.04
N ASP A 128 19.57 22.34 30.83
CA ASP A 128 19.90 21.12 31.56
C ASP A 128 19.86 21.33 33.09
N GLU A 129 19.53 20.27 33.83
CA GLU A 129 19.34 20.28 35.27
C GLU A 129 20.47 20.95 36.10
N PRO A 130 21.78 20.84 35.75
CA PRO A 130 22.82 21.64 36.40
C PRO A 130 22.68 23.15 36.17
N THR A 131 22.28 23.57 34.96
CA THR A 131 22.08 24.98 34.60
C THR A 131 20.88 25.56 35.33
N ARG A 132 19.83 24.76 35.53
CA ARG A 132 18.67 25.12 36.35
C ARG A 132 19.05 25.35 37.82
N ARG A 133 19.85 24.44 38.41
CA ARG A 133 20.33 24.58 39.80
C ARG A 133 21.23 25.80 40.00
N GLU A 134 22.11 26.11 39.05
CA GLU A 134 22.94 27.33 39.11
C GLU A 134 22.07 28.59 39.13
N ARG A 135 21.05 28.67 38.27
CA ARG A 135 20.11 29.81 38.26
C ARG A 135 19.29 29.93 39.54
N GLU A 136 18.80 28.80 40.08
CA GLU A 136 18.06 28.79 41.35
C GLU A 136 18.96 29.21 42.54
N MET A 137 20.23 28.81 42.53
CA MET A 137 21.22 29.26 43.52
C MET A 137 21.50 30.77 43.39
N ASP A 138 21.67 31.27 42.17
CA ASP A 138 21.88 32.68 41.90
C ASP A 138 20.67 33.51 42.36
N ASP A 139 19.45 33.08 42.07
CA ASP A 139 18.23 33.79 42.51
C ASP A 139 18.09 33.79 44.04
N ALA A 140 18.43 32.69 44.71
CA ALA A 140 18.46 32.64 46.17
C ALA A 140 19.50 33.60 46.78
N THR A 141 20.67 33.75 46.17
CA THR A 141 21.66 34.75 46.62
C THR A 141 21.19 36.18 46.36
N LEU A 142 20.55 36.42 45.22
CA LEU A 142 20.02 37.72 44.82
C LEU A 142 18.87 38.16 45.73
N LEU A 143 17.98 37.23 46.10
CA LEU A 143 16.94 37.42 47.12
C LEU A 143 17.53 37.74 48.49
N ARG A 144 18.55 37.02 48.94
CA ARG A 144 19.24 37.31 50.21
C ARG A 144 19.87 38.70 50.20
N LEU A 145 20.54 39.09 49.10
CA LEU A 145 21.12 40.42 48.93
C LEU A 145 20.03 41.51 48.95
N LYS A 146 18.89 41.27 48.30
CA LYS A 146 17.74 42.19 48.32
C LYS A 146 17.16 42.35 49.72
N ILE A 147 17.08 41.27 50.51
CA ILE A 147 16.66 41.31 51.92
C ILE A 147 17.65 42.16 52.74
N TYR A 148 18.96 41.93 52.62
CA TYR A 148 19.97 42.71 53.35
C TYR A 148 19.94 44.21 52.98
N ARG A 149 19.75 44.53 51.70
CA ARG A 149 19.57 45.92 51.26
C ARG A 149 18.27 46.52 51.80
N SER A 150 17.18 45.76 51.87
CA SER A 150 15.90 46.22 52.45
C SER A 150 15.99 46.43 53.97
N LEU A 151 16.86 45.68 54.66
CA LEU A 151 17.20 45.89 56.07
C LEU A 151 18.06 47.14 56.29
N GLY A 152 18.43 47.86 55.22
CA GLY A 152 19.20 49.09 55.28
C GLY A 152 20.71 48.90 55.30
N VAL A 153 21.21 47.68 55.02
CA VAL A 153 22.64 47.39 54.90
C VAL A 153 23.03 47.47 53.43
N ASP A 154 23.73 48.53 53.06
CA ASP A 154 24.30 48.71 51.72
C ASP A 154 25.83 48.57 51.80
N ILE A 155 26.46 48.05 50.75
CA ILE A 155 27.90 47.83 50.72
C ILE A 155 28.45 48.64 49.55
N GLU A 156 29.45 49.48 49.82
CA GLU A 156 30.15 50.24 48.79
C GLU A 156 31.45 49.51 48.41
N ALA A 157 31.66 49.35 47.11
CA ALA A 157 32.93 48.92 46.57
C ALA A 157 33.89 50.11 46.49
N ASP A 158 35.14 49.90 46.89
CA ASP A 158 36.22 50.86 46.68
C ASP A 158 36.66 50.89 45.20
N GLU A 159 37.48 51.87 44.80
CA GLU A 159 37.96 52.05 43.41
C GLU A 159 38.71 50.83 42.84
N THR A 160 39.18 49.94 43.72
CA THR A 160 39.85 48.67 43.39
C THR A 160 38.92 47.44 43.40
N GLY A 161 37.62 47.63 43.59
CA GLY A 161 36.62 46.54 43.60
C GLY A 161 36.53 45.76 44.92
N ASN A 162 37.24 46.20 45.97
CA ASN A 162 37.18 45.57 47.30
C ASN A 162 36.01 46.15 48.13
N PHE A 163 35.22 45.28 48.76
CA PHE A 163 34.06 45.64 49.57
C PHE A 163 34.44 45.92 51.04
N ASN A 164 35.14 47.03 51.27
CA ASN A 164 35.65 47.36 52.60
C ASN A 164 34.79 48.36 53.39
N LYS A 165 33.67 48.84 52.82
CA LYS A 165 32.79 49.82 53.46
C LYS A 165 31.34 49.35 53.44
N ALA A 166 30.71 49.31 54.61
CA ALA A 166 29.28 49.06 54.77
C ALA A 166 28.58 50.31 55.29
N VAL A 167 27.44 50.65 54.69
CA VAL A 167 26.59 51.77 55.06
C VAL A 167 25.28 51.22 55.61
N ILE A 168 25.01 51.49 56.89
CA ILE A 168 23.81 51.01 57.58
C ILE A 168 22.88 52.20 57.78
N ARG A 169 21.69 52.13 57.19
CA ARG A 169 20.66 53.17 57.26
C ARG A 169 19.52 52.69 58.14
N ASN A 170 19.35 53.29 59.31
CA ASN A 170 18.24 52.97 60.20
C ASN A 170 17.04 53.87 59.85
N SER A 171 16.07 53.32 59.11
CA SER A 171 14.88 54.07 58.66
C SER A 171 13.98 54.58 59.80
N ARG A 172 14.11 54.06 61.04
CA ARG A 172 13.29 54.48 62.18
C ARG A 172 13.84 55.72 62.89
N LYS A 173 15.16 55.90 62.91
CA LYS A 173 15.84 57.04 63.55
C LYS A 173 16.34 58.10 62.56
N GLY A 174 16.51 57.74 61.29
CA GLY A 174 17.07 58.64 60.27
C GLY A 174 18.60 58.73 60.29
N ASP A 175 19.27 57.90 61.10
CA ASP A 175 20.73 57.88 61.23
C ASP A 175 21.38 56.95 60.20
N VAL A 176 22.54 57.38 59.68
CA VAL A 176 23.37 56.64 58.72
C VAL A 176 24.73 56.37 59.34
N HIS A 177 25.06 55.09 59.53
CA HIS A 177 26.36 54.65 60.03
C HIS A 177 27.21 54.11 58.89
N VAL A 178 28.33 54.77 58.63
CA VAL A 178 29.34 54.31 57.67
C VAL A 178 30.43 53.57 58.44
N VAL A 179 30.58 52.27 58.18
CA VAL A 179 31.56 51.41 58.85
C VAL A 179 32.57 50.90 57.84
N ASN A 180 33.84 51.23 58.05
CA ASN A 180 34.95 50.62 57.32
C ASN A 180 35.33 49.30 58.01
N ILE A 181 35.26 48.20 57.26
CA ILE A 181 35.56 46.85 57.73
C ILE A 181 37.07 46.63 57.63
N ASP A 182 37.77 46.73 58.76
CA ASP A 182 39.20 46.41 58.91
C ASP A 182 39.36 44.98 59.49
N PRO A 183 40.26 44.13 58.92
CA PRO A 183 40.59 42.80 59.45
C PRO A 183 41.05 42.77 60.92
N LYS A 184 41.41 43.90 61.52
CA LYS A 184 41.84 44.01 62.92
C LYS A 184 40.76 43.68 63.95
N PHE A 185 39.48 43.76 63.58
CA PHE A 185 38.37 43.47 64.48
C PHE A 185 37.71 42.13 64.15
N SER A 186 37.21 41.44 65.18
CA SER A 186 36.59 40.11 64.98
C SER A 186 35.25 40.22 64.25
N ARG A 187 34.89 39.19 63.49
CA ARG A 187 33.57 39.09 62.82
C ARG A 187 32.41 39.23 63.82
N PHE A 188 32.62 38.77 65.05
CA PHE A 188 31.64 38.87 66.14
C PHE A 188 31.43 40.31 66.60
N PHE A 189 32.49 41.12 66.63
CA PHE A 189 32.40 42.55 66.95
C PHE A 189 31.55 43.30 65.92
N TYR A 190 31.82 43.12 64.62
CA TYR A 190 31.03 43.76 63.56
C TYR A 190 29.57 43.29 63.54
N SER A 191 29.33 42.00 63.76
CA SER A 191 27.96 41.47 63.79
C SER A 191 27.14 42.10 64.93
N ASN A 192 27.69 42.17 66.15
CA ASN A 192 27.01 42.81 67.27
C ASN A 192 26.81 44.31 67.07
N TYR A 193 27.77 44.99 66.43
CA TYR A 193 27.67 46.41 66.10
C TYR A 193 26.59 46.69 65.05
N PHE A 194 26.48 45.85 64.02
CA PHE A 194 25.43 45.97 63.00
C PHE A 194 24.05 45.69 63.60
N TRP A 195 23.91 44.65 64.41
CA TRP A 195 22.63 44.35 65.07
C TRP A 195 22.23 45.40 66.12
N SER A 196 23.18 45.98 66.87
CA SER A 196 22.88 47.03 67.85
C SER A 196 22.46 48.36 67.20
N THR A 197 23.06 48.71 66.06
CA THR A 197 22.70 49.90 65.27
C THR A 197 21.35 49.75 64.54
N LEU A 198 20.88 48.50 64.35
CA LEU A 198 19.56 48.17 63.78
C LEU A 198 18.44 48.06 64.84
N GLN A 199 18.75 47.67 66.08
CA GLN A 199 17.77 47.48 67.17
C GLN A 199 17.54 48.72 68.05
N GLY A 200 18.44 49.70 68.00
CA GLY A 200 18.30 50.99 68.69
C GLY A 200 17.43 51.98 67.94
#